data_AF-A0A2M6XVS6-F1
#
_entry.id   AF-A0A2M6XVS6-F1
#
_cell.length_a   1.000
_cell.length_b   1.000
_cell.length_c   1.000
_cell.angle_alpha   90.00
_cell.angle_beta   90.00
_cell.angle_gamma   90.00
#
_symmetry.space_group_name_H-M   'P 1'
#
loop_
_entity.id
_entity.type
_entity.pdbx_description
1 polymer ?
#
loop_
_entity_poly.entity_id
_entity_poly.type
_entity_poly.pdbx_seq_one_letter_code
_entity_poly.pdbx_strand_id
1 'polypeptide(L)' 'MPELPEVEITLRGIRPHLQQQCVSNVIIRNANLRWPIPPALPKLLH' A
#
# COMPACT_ATOMS: atom_id res chain seq x y z
N MET A 1 6.89 5.51 -14.63
CA MET A 1 6.06 4.31 -14.46
C MET A 1 7.03 3.15 -14.46
N PRO A 2 7.10 2.34 -13.39
CA PRO A 2 7.98 1.17 -13.39
C PRO A 2 7.50 0.17 -14.45
N GLU A 3 8.43 -0.61 -15.02
CA GLU A 3 8.08 -1.71 -15.91
C GLU A 3 7.74 -2.98 -15.11
N LEU A 4 7.30 -4.03 -15.81
CA LEU A 4 6.92 -5.29 -15.19
C LEU A 4 8.04 -5.91 -14.33
N PRO A 5 9.33 -5.91 -14.74
CA PRO A 5 10.40 -6.46 -13.93
C PRO A 5 10.52 -5.80 -12.55
N GLU A 6 10.44 -4.47 -12.46
CA GLU A 6 10.57 -3.73 -11.19
C GLU A 6 9.37 -3.96 -10.28
N VAL A 7 8.18 -4.09 -10.87
CA VAL A 7 6.95 -4.44 -10.12
C VAL A 7 7.08 -5.84 -9.52
N GLU A 8 7.58 -6.82 -10.27
CA GLU A 8 7.76 -8.19 -9.78
C GLU A 8 8.83 -8.28 -8.67
N ILE A 9 9.93 -7.54 -8.81
CA ILE A 9 10.98 -7.45 -7.78
C ILE A 9 10.38 -6.89 -6.49
N THR A 10 9.63 -5.78 -6.57
CA THR A 10 8.99 -5.16 -5.41
C THR A 10 7.98 -6.11 -4.76
N LEU A 11 7.14 -6.75 -5.57
CA LEU A 11 6.12 -7.70 -5.11
C LEU A 11 6.73 -8.86 -4.33
N ARG A 12 7.78 -9.50 -4.86
CA ARG A 12 8.48 -10.60 -4.18
C ARG A 12 9.19 -10.14 -2.92
N GLY A 13 9.78 -8.94 -2.93
CA GLY A 13 10.49 -8.38 -1.79
C GLY A 13 9.58 -8.11 -0.59
N ILE A 14 8.38 -7.53 -0.81
CA ILE A 14 7.48 -7.18 0.30
C ILE A 14 6.61 -8.33 0.79
N ARG A 15 6.28 -9.30 -0.09
CA ARG A 15 5.36 -10.41 0.22
C ARG A 15 5.63 -11.14 1.54
N PRO A 16 6.86 -11.63 1.85
CA PRO A 16 7.10 -12.38 3.08
C PRO A 16 6.93 -11.54 4.35
N HIS A 17 7.03 -10.21 4.25
CA HIS A 17 6.85 -9.30 5.38
C HIS A 17 5.40 -8.90 5.62
N LEU A 18 4.51 -9.14 4.65
CA LEU A 18 3.10 -8.74 4.70
C LEU A 18 2.15 -9.92 4.82
N GLN A 19 2.55 -11.12 4.38
CA GLN A 19 1.73 -12.31 4.52
C GLN A 19 1.37 -12.56 5.99
N GLN A 20 0.07 -12.79 6.24
CA GLN A 20 -0.52 -13.01 7.57
C GLN A 20 -0.47 -11.82 8.54
N GLN A 21 -0.11 -10.62 8.06
CA GLN A 21 -0.14 -9.40 8.86
C GLN A 21 -1.45 -8.64 8.66
N CYS A 22 -1.94 -8.00 9.71
CA CYS A 22 -3.06 -7.06 9.66
C CYS A 22 -2.54 -5.63 9.77
N VAL A 23 -3.03 -4.73 8.91
CA VAL A 23 -2.67 -3.31 8.95
C VAL A 23 -3.44 -2.63 10.09
N SER A 24 -2.73 -2.19 11.13
CA SER A 24 -3.34 -1.58 12.32
C SER A 24 -3.54 -0.07 12.23
N ASN A 25 -2.75 0.63 11.40
CA ASN A 25 -2.83 2.07 11.23
C ASN A 25 -2.24 2.51 9.89
N VAL A 26 -2.73 3.62 9.35
CA VAL A 26 -2.24 4.23 8.10
C VAL A 26 -2.06 5.73 8.31
N ILE A 27 -0.87 6.24 7.96
CA ILE A 27 -0.52 7.66 8.07
C ILE A 27 -0.33 8.23 6.65
N ILE A 28 -1.23 9.11 6.23
CA ILE A 28 -1.18 9.75 4.91
C ILE A 28 -0.47 11.09 5.04
N ARG A 29 0.73 11.21 4.46
CA ARG A 29 1.49 12.47 4.43
C ARG A 29 1.30 13.29 3.15
N ASN A 30 0.94 12.62 2.06
CA ASN A 30 0.65 13.24 0.78
C ASN A 30 -0.51 12.50 0.11
N ALA A 31 -1.62 13.19 -0.12
CA ALA A 31 -2.82 12.62 -0.75
C ALA A 31 -2.91 12.90 -2.26
N ASN A 32 -1.93 13.60 -2.86
CA ASN A 32 -1.93 13.99 -4.26
C ASN A 32 -1.45 12.84 -5.16
N LEU A 33 -2.31 11.84 -5.36
CA LEU A 33 -2.12 10.72 -6.28
C LEU A 33 -3.01 10.88 -7.52
N ARG A 34 -2.74 10.09 -8.57
CA ARG A 34 -3.58 10.05 -9.78
C ARG A 34 -5.07 9.82 -9.46
N TRP A 35 -5.34 9.03 -8.43
CA TRP A 35 -6.68 8.81 -7.88
C TRP A 35 -6.73 9.27 -6.43
N PRO A 36 -7.82 9.91 -5.99
CA PRO A 36 -7.93 10.40 -4.61
C PRO A 36 -7.93 9.25 -3.60
N ILE A 37 -7.26 9.46 -2.46
CA ILE A 37 -7.31 8.50 -1.34
C ILE A 37 -8.66 8.63 -0.64
N PRO A 38 -9.40 7.53 -0.39
CA PRO A 38 -10.66 7.59 0.33
C PRO A 38 -10.47 8.18 1.73
N PRO A 39 -11.24 9.22 2.12
CA PRO A 39 -11.07 9.86 3.43
C PRO A 39 -11.42 8.93 4.60
N ALA A 40 -12.22 7.89 4.35
CA ALA A 40 -12.59 6.89 5.34
C ALA A 40 -11.55 5.75 5.47
N LEU A 41 -10.46 5.73 4.70
CA LEU A 41 -9.49 4.61 4.69
C LEU A 41 -9.00 4.21 6.10
N PRO A 42 -8.61 5.13 7.00
CA PRO A 42 -8.18 4.74 8.35
C PRO A 42 -9.30 4.07 9.17
N LYS A 43 -10.57 4.37 8.89
CA LYS A 43 -11.74 3.78 9.58
C LYS A 43 -12.10 2.39 9.04
N LEU A 44 -11.55 1.99 7.90
CA LEU A 44 -11.77 0.67 7.30
C LEU A 44 -10.80 -0.39 7.84
N LEU A 45 -9.81 0.02 8.63
CA LEU A 45 -8.89 -0.88 9.30
C LEU A 45 -9.58 -1.43 10.55
N HIS A 46 -9.66 -2.75 10.67
CA HIS A 46 -10.28 -3.48 11.77
C HIS A 46 -9.30 -3.69 12.93
#